data_AF-A0A2T6BRV3-F1
#
_entry.id   AF-A0A2T6BRV3-F1
#
_cell.length_a   1.000
_cell.length_b   1.000
_cell.length_c   1.000
_cell.angle_alpha   90.00
_cell.angle_beta   90.00
_cell.angle_gamma   90.00
#
_symmetry.space_group_name_H-M   'P 1'
#
loop_
_entity.id
_entity.type
_entity.pdbx_description
1 polymer ?
#
loop_
_entity_poly.entity_id
_entity_poly.type
_entity_poly.pdbx_seq_one_letter_code
_entity_poly.pdbx_strand_id
1 'polypeptide(L)'
;MNDIIIKYAAALGVPKLAFEWLLSINENTGIHAITNTINKFSLENGTVYGIGVIVFIGIFSYKVTSFFILQYYRRKIERDRIKHLLADTQSVLERIDVYPVSKSLRTTLKAKYLIP
;
A
#
# COMPACT_ATOMS: atom_id res chain seq x y z
N MET A 1 -1.97 2.39 13.43
CA MET A 1 -2.40 3.72 12.91
C MET A 1 -1.46 4.13 11.79
N ASN A 2 -0.15 3.97 11.97
CA ASN A 2 0.86 4.28 10.96
C ASN A 2 0.68 3.49 9.65
N ASP A 3 0.21 2.25 9.74
CA ASP A 3 -0.07 1.40 8.57
C ASP A 3 -1.19 1.95 7.67
N ILE A 4 -2.20 2.61 8.24
CA ILE A 4 -3.28 3.24 7.47
C ILE A 4 -2.72 4.43 6.69
N ILE A 5 -1.95 5.28 7.36
CA ILE A 5 -1.31 6.45 6.75
C ILE A 5 -0.40 6.01 5.60
N ILE A 6 0.43 4.99 5.81
CA ILE A 6 1.34 4.48 4.78
C ILE A 6 0.55 3.95 3.56
N LYS A 7 -0.56 3.23 3.78
CA LYS A 7 -1.38 2.72 2.66
C LYS A 7 -2.03 3.85 1.86
N TYR A 8 -2.58 4.86 2.52
CA TYR A 8 -3.17 6.02 1.82
C TYR A 8 -2.11 6.89 1.16
N ALA A 9 -0.96 7.08 1.79
CA ALA A 9 0.18 7.77 1.20
C ALA A 9 0.65 7.07 -0.08
N ALA A 10 0.70 5.73 -0.11
CA ALA A 10 1.00 4.99 -1.33
C ALA A 10 -0.13 5.10 -2.38
N ALA A 11 -1.39 4.98 -1.96
CA ALA A 11 -2.55 5.05 -2.85
C ALA A 11 -2.69 6.39 -3.59
N LEU A 12 -2.28 7.48 -2.96
CA LEU A 12 -2.33 8.82 -3.53
C LEU A 12 -0.98 9.25 -4.13
N GLY A 13 0.11 8.92 -3.45
CA GLY A 13 1.46 9.32 -3.83
C GLY A 13 1.95 8.60 -5.09
N VAL A 14 1.70 7.30 -5.24
CA VAL A 14 2.17 6.56 -6.42
C VAL A 14 1.52 7.06 -7.71
N PRO A 15 0.18 7.20 -7.80
CA PRO A 15 -0.44 7.78 -9.01
C PRO A 15 0.01 9.21 -9.26
N LYS A 16 0.16 10.03 -8.21
CA LYS A 16 0.63 11.41 -8.34
C LYS A 16 2.04 11.47 -8.92
N LEU A 17 2.99 10.70 -8.39
CA LEU A 17 4.37 10.67 -8.88
C LEU A 17 4.44 10.19 -10.33
N ALA A 18 3.67 9.15 -10.69
CA ALA A 18 3.56 8.70 -12.07
C ALA A 18 3.02 9.81 -12.99
N PHE A 19 2.03 10.56 -12.51
CA PHE A 19 1.43 11.67 -13.25
C PHE A 19 2.40 12.83 -13.44
N GLU A 20 3.08 13.25 -12.39
CA GLU A 20 4.10 14.30 -12.44
C GLU A 20 5.27 13.91 -13.36
N TRP A 21 5.69 12.64 -13.34
CA TRP A 21 6.73 12.14 -14.23
C TRP A 21 6.33 12.20 -15.71
N LEU A 22 5.10 11.83 -16.04
CA LEU A 22 4.60 11.95 -17.41
C LEU A 22 4.35 13.42 -17.82
N LEU A 23 3.98 14.27 -16.86
CA LEU A 23 3.80 15.70 -17.09
C LEU A 23 5.14 16.40 -17.35
N SER A 24 6.21 16.02 -16.67
CA SER A 24 7.52 16.67 -16.81
C SER A 24 8.18 16.42 -18.17
N ILE A 25 7.86 15.31 -18.82
CA ILE A 25 8.31 14.96 -20.18
C ILE A 25 7.30 15.39 -21.27
N ASN A 26 6.28 16.16 -20.90
CA ASN A 26 5.25 16.61 -21.83
C ASN A 26 5.67 17.93 -22.48
N GLU A 27 5.60 17.98 -23.81
CA GLU A 27 5.94 19.18 -24.59
C GLU A 27 4.81 20.22 -24.58
N ASN A 28 3.59 19.82 -24.22
CA ASN A 28 2.45 20.72 -24.10
C ASN A 28 2.49 21.52 -22.80
N THR A 29 1.79 22.66 -22.77
CA THR A 29 1.66 23.50 -21.56
C THR A 29 0.19 23.62 -21.12
N GLY A 30 -0.02 24.02 -19.86
CA GLY A 30 -1.34 24.28 -19.30
C GLY A 30 -2.29 23.08 -19.35
N ILE A 31 -3.56 23.32 -19.70
CA ILE A 31 -4.61 22.29 -19.73
C ILE A 31 -4.28 21.20 -20.76
N HIS A 32 -3.68 21.56 -21.90
CA HIS A 32 -3.30 20.59 -22.93
C HIS A 32 -2.23 19.61 -22.45
N ALA A 33 -1.33 20.04 -21.56
CA ALA A 33 -0.37 19.15 -20.91
C ALA A 33 -1.09 18.10 -20.05
N ILE A 34 -2.03 18.55 -19.22
CA ILE A 34 -2.81 17.68 -18.33
C ILE A 34 -3.61 16.66 -19.15
N THR A 35 -4.37 17.12 -20.13
CA THR A 35 -5.20 16.25 -20.99
C THR A 35 -4.34 15.23 -21.73
N ASN A 36 -3.21 15.65 -22.30
CA ASN A 36 -2.28 14.76 -23.00
C ASN A 36 -1.66 13.74 -22.03
N THR A 37 -1.23 14.15 -20.84
CA THR A 37 -0.69 13.26 -19.82
C THR A 37 -1.72 12.21 -19.38
N ILE A 38 -2.97 12.61 -19.14
CA ILE A 38 -4.06 11.67 -18.83
C ILE A 38 -4.25 10.69 -20.00
N ASN A 39 -4.25 11.18 -21.24
CA ASN A 39 -4.42 10.31 -22.41
C ASN A 39 -3.26 9.31 -22.56
N LYS A 40 -2.04 9.70 -22.22
CA LYS A 40 -0.87 8.81 -22.20
C LYS A 40 -1.01 7.66 -21.19
N PHE A 41 -1.63 7.88 -20.03
CA PHE A 41 -1.92 6.79 -19.07
C PHE A 41 -2.81 5.69 -19.66
N SER A 42 -3.70 6.04 -20.57
CA SER A 42 -4.55 5.09 -21.29
C SER A 42 -3.93 4.52 -22.57
N LEU A 43 -2.64 4.77 -22.84
CA LEU A 43 -2.02 4.44 -24.13
C LEU A 43 -2.80 5.06 -25.30
N GLU A 44 -3.16 6.33 -25.13
CA GLU A 44 -3.85 7.15 -26.13
C GLU A 44 -5.30 6.74 -26.44
N ASN A 45 -5.90 5.85 -25.64
CA ASN A 45 -7.28 5.40 -25.82
C ASN A 45 -8.36 6.38 -25.31
N GLY A 46 -7.99 7.58 -24.88
CA GLY A 46 -8.90 8.63 -24.43
C GLY A 46 -8.82 8.93 -22.93
N THR A 47 -9.13 10.17 -22.57
CA THR A 47 -8.95 10.70 -21.21
C THR A 47 -9.76 9.98 -20.13
N VAL A 48 -10.95 9.47 -20.47
CA VAL A 48 -11.80 8.70 -19.54
C VAL A 48 -11.09 7.42 -19.10
N TYR A 49 -10.50 6.69 -20.04
CA TYR A 49 -9.70 5.51 -19.73
C TYR A 49 -8.45 5.89 -18.93
N GLY A 50 -7.82 7.02 -19.24
CA GLY A 50 -6.64 7.51 -18.54
C GLY A 50 -6.91 7.76 -17.05
N ILE A 51 -8.04 8.41 -16.73
CA ILE A 51 -8.49 8.58 -15.35
C ILE A 51 -8.73 7.22 -14.69
N GLY A 52 -9.36 6.28 -15.39
CA GLY A 52 -9.58 4.92 -14.90
C GLY A 52 -8.28 4.20 -14.53
N VAL A 53 -7.24 4.33 -15.37
CA VAL A 53 -5.91 3.76 -15.10
C VAL A 53 -5.28 4.40 -13.86
N ILE A 54 -5.34 5.72 -13.70
CA ILE A 54 -4.80 6.42 -12.53
C ILE A 54 -5.49 5.94 -11.25
N VAL A 55 -6.82 5.81 -11.25
CA VAL A 55 -7.57 5.27 -10.12
C VAL A 55 -7.18 3.82 -9.84
N PHE A 56 -7.04 3.00 -10.88
CA PHE A 56 -6.62 1.61 -10.74
C PHE A 56 -5.22 1.50 -10.12
N ILE A 57 -4.26 2.32 -10.54
CA ILE A 57 -2.91 2.38 -9.95
C ILE A 57 -3.02 2.69 -8.45
N GLY A 58 -3.84 3.66 -8.05
CA GLY A 58 -4.02 4.00 -6.63
C GLY A 58 -4.56 2.84 -5.80
N ILE A 59 -5.60 2.16 -6.29
CA ILE A 59 -6.18 0.97 -5.64
C ILE A 59 -5.13 -0.16 -5.56
N PHE A 60 -4.39 -0.38 -6.65
CA PHE A 60 -3.37 -1.41 -6.72
C PHE A 60 -2.23 -1.13 -5.73
N SER A 61 -1.71 0.10 -5.70
CA SER A 61 -0.70 0.54 -4.74
C SER A 61 -1.17 0.35 -3.30
N TYR A 62 -2.42 0.71 -2.97
CA TYR A 62 -2.99 0.45 -1.65
C TYR A 62 -2.93 -1.04 -1.26
N LYS A 63 -3.35 -1.93 -2.18
CA LYS A 63 -3.40 -3.38 -1.95
C LYS A 63 -1.99 -3.96 -1.78
N VAL A 64 -1.06 -3.59 -2.66
CA VAL A 64 0.34 -4.02 -2.62
C VAL A 64 1.00 -3.57 -1.31
N THR A 65 0.87 -2.29 -0.94
CA THR A 65 1.39 -1.77 0.31
C THR A 65 0.78 -2.48 1.52
N SER A 66 -0.52 -2.75 1.50
CA SER A 66 -1.16 -3.52 2.58
C SER A 66 -0.62 -4.94 2.70
N PHE A 67 -0.32 -5.60 1.58
CA PHE A 67 0.30 -6.92 1.57
C PHE A 67 1.71 -6.88 2.16
N PHE A 68 2.56 -5.93 1.74
CA PHE A 68 3.92 -5.80 2.26
C PHE A 68 3.97 -5.51 3.76
N ILE A 69 3.09 -4.63 4.25
CA ILE A 69 3.00 -4.34 5.69
C ILE A 69 2.65 -5.62 6.46
N LEU A 70 1.66 -6.38 6.01
CA LEU A 70 1.28 -7.65 6.65
C LEU A 70 2.44 -8.64 6.68
N GLN A 71 3.14 -8.81 5.55
CA GLN A 71 4.29 -9.71 5.46
C GLN A 71 5.46 -9.27 6.33
N TYR A 72 5.71 -7.96 6.44
CA TYR A 72 6.75 -7.41 7.31
C TYR A 72 6.52 -7.81 8.77
N TYR A 73 5.30 -7.59 9.29
CA TYR A 73 4.97 -7.94 10.67
C TYR A 73 4.97 -9.44 10.91
N ARG A 74 4.51 -10.25 9.94
CA ARG A 74 4.62 -11.71 10.02
C ARG A 74 6.06 -12.19 10.14
N ARG A 75 6.94 -11.74 9.25
CA ARG A 75 8.38 -12.06 9.29
C ARG A 75 9.06 -11.54 10.56
N LYS A 76 8.56 -10.45 11.14
CA LYS A 76 9.05 -9.95 12.42
C LYS A 76 8.69 -10.91 13.56
N ILE A 77 7.43 -11.36 13.63
CA ILE A 77 6.97 -12.34 14.62
C ILE A 77 7.70 -13.68 14.45
N GLU A 78 7.84 -14.19 13.23
CA GLU A 78 8.57 -15.44 12.96
C GLU A 78 10.03 -15.35 13.40
N ARG A 79 10.71 -14.22 13.15
CA ARG A 79 12.07 -14.00 13.65
C ARG A 79 12.14 -13.94 15.17
N ASP A 80 11.19 -13.27 15.82
CA ASP A 80 11.14 -13.21 17.29
C ASP A 80 10.88 -14.63 17.88
N ARG A 81 10.09 -15.48 17.20
CA ARG A 81 9.83 -16.88 17.60
C ARG A 81 11.05 -17.78 17.45
N ILE A 82 11.76 -17.69 16.31
CA ILE A 82 12.99 -18.46 16.04
C ILE A 82 14.09 -18.09 17.04
N LYS A 83 14.12 -16.84 17.53
CA LYS A 83 15.05 -16.39 18.55
C LYS A 83 14.66 -16.80 19.98
N HIS A 84 13.67 -17.68 20.15
CA HIS A 84 13.11 -18.09 21.44
C HIS A 84 12.62 -16.93 22.33
N LEU A 85 12.38 -15.73 21.77
CA LEU A 85 11.84 -14.59 22.51
C LEU A 85 10.33 -14.70 22.74
N LEU A 86 9.66 -15.61 22.02
CA LEU A 86 8.23 -15.87 22.09
C LEU A 86 8.03 -17.39 22.24
N ALA A 87 8.04 -17.85 23.49
CA ALA A 87 7.93 -19.28 23.83
C ALA A 87 6.53 -19.83 23.52
N ASP A 88 5.48 -19.04 23.78
CA ASP A 88 4.09 -19.49 23.69
C ASP A 88 3.23 -18.62 22.78
N THR A 89 2.14 -19.18 22.27
CA THR A 89 1.14 -18.46 21.46
C THR A 89 0.61 -17.21 22.16
N GLN A 90 0.49 -17.23 23.50
CA GLN A 90 0.05 -16.08 24.28
C GLN A 90 1.05 -14.91 24.23
N SER A 91 2.35 -15.21 24.30
CA SER A 91 3.41 -14.19 24.17
C SER A 91 3.39 -13.52 22.78
N VAL A 92 3.06 -14.28 21.73
CA VAL A 92 2.89 -13.74 20.37
C VAL A 92 1.70 -12.78 20.31
N LEU A 93 0.57 -13.13 20.93
CA LEU A 93 -0.63 -12.30 20.94
C LEU A 93 -0.42 -10.99 21.70
N GLU A 94 0.23 -11.04 22.86
CA GLU A 94 0.61 -9.86 23.64
C GLU A 94 1.55 -8.95 22.85
N ARG A 95 2.56 -9.54 22.18
CA ARG A 95 3.49 -8.79 21.32
C ARG A 95 2.78 -8.06 20.19
N ILE A 96 1.76 -8.69 19.58
CA ILE A 96 0.94 -8.08 18.53
C ILE A 96 0.12 -6.89 19.07
N ASP A 97 -0.32 -6.92 20.34
CA ASP A 97 -1.08 -5.81 20.94
C ASP A 97 -0.27 -4.54 21.13
N VAL A 98 1.05 -4.66 21.34
CA VAL A 98 1.94 -3.50 21.50
C VAL A 98 2.33 -2.87 20.16
N TYR A 99 2.02 -3.52 19.02
CA TYR A 99 2.39 -2.97 17.72
C TYR A 99 1.60 -1.68 17.39
N PRO A 100 2.26 -0.64 16.82
CA PRO A 100 1.63 0.62 16.44
C PRO A 100 0.80 0.51 15.13
N VAL A 101 0.12 -0.61 14.94
CA VAL A 101 -0.69 -0.95 13.76
C VAL A 101 -2.17 -0.68 14.02
N SER A 102 -2.96 -0.65 12.95
CA SER A 102 -4.41 -0.49 13.01
C SER A 102 -5.07 -1.69 13.68
N LYS A 103 -6.27 -1.47 14.24
CA LYS A 103 -7.08 -2.55 14.84
C LYS A 103 -7.34 -3.67 13.82
N SER A 104 -7.69 -3.31 12.58
CA SER A 104 -7.93 -4.29 11.50
C SER A 104 -6.71 -5.17 11.24
N LEU A 105 -5.53 -4.57 11.02
CA LEU A 105 -4.30 -5.34 10.77
C LEU A 105 -3.92 -6.21 11.97
N ARG A 106 -4.11 -5.68 13.19
CA ARG A 106 -3.88 -6.43 14.43
C ARG A 106 -4.77 -7.67 14.51
N THR A 107 -6.06 -7.53 14.25
CA THR A 107 -7.01 -8.65 14.21
C THR A 107 -6.61 -9.67 13.16
N THR A 108 -6.21 -9.24 11.96
CA THR A 108 -5.72 -10.16 10.91
C THR A 108 -4.46 -10.91 11.32
N LEU A 109 -3.53 -10.25 12.01
CA LEU A 109 -2.33 -10.90 12.55
C LEU A 109 -2.71 -11.93 13.61
N LYS A 110 -3.52 -11.55 14.61
CA LYS A 110 -3.96 -12.46 15.69
C LYS A 110 -4.73 -13.66 15.17
N ALA A 111 -5.67 -13.47 14.24
CA ALA A 111 -6.47 -14.55 13.68
C ALA A 111 -5.61 -15.67 13.07
N LYS A 112 -4.44 -15.34 12.52
CA LYS A 112 -3.51 -16.33 11.97
C LYS A 112 -2.82 -17.19 13.03
N TYR A 113 -2.67 -16.69 14.25
CA TYR A 113 -1.97 -17.40 15.34
C TYR A 113 -2.94 -17.98 16.38
N LEU A 114 -4.23 -17.64 16.31
CA LEU A 114 -5.30 -18.21 17.15
C LEU A 114 -5.84 -19.56 16.62
N ILE A 115 -5.62 -19.86 15.34
CA ILE A 115 -6.01 -21.13 14.74
C ILE A 115 -4.72 -21.97 14.60
N PRO A 116 -4.65 -23.17 15.22
CA PRO A 116 -3.47 -24.02 15.21
C PRO A 116 -3.07 -24.49 13.81
#